data_AF-A0A242CH76-F1
#
_entry.id   AF-A0A242CH76-F1
#
_cell.length_a   1.000
_cell.length_b   1.000
_cell.length_c   1.000
_cell.angle_alpha   90.00
_cell.angle_beta   90.00
_cell.angle_gamma   90.00
#
_symmetry.space_group_name_H-M   'P 1'
#
loop_
_entity.id
_entity.type
_entity.pdbx_description
1 polymer ?
#
loop_
_entity_poly.entity_id
_entity_poly.type
_entity_poly.pdbx_seq_one_letter_code
_entity_poly.pdbx_strand_id
1 'polypeptide(L)'
;MKKIIIFSLLSGLFLVGCGSNSEKKETSDSKVDQLETRVKDLESSSSSEAKESKQDKTSVTSSLSSDINKKIAEAFLNNDLKMYNSSENFFDQENWTNDSPIPESELVFVVKDKSEEVKDYINIVNYQNDDQISESKIFYESNLTYKVNVSENKNIKSLLYASTEMDQDVFNKYKKVFENIK
;
A
#
# COMPACT_ATOMS: atom_id res chain seq x y z
N MET A 1 -5.66 18.28 45.25
CA MET A 1 -4.92 17.01 45.37
C MET A 1 -3.92 16.93 44.22
N LYS A 2 -2.65 16.69 44.58
CA LYS A 2 -1.47 16.30 43.79
C LYS A 2 -1.26 16.97 42.41
N LYS A 3 -0.53 18.09 42.41
CA LYS A 3 0.39 18.46 41.32
C LYS A 3 1.75 17.84 41.64
N ILE A 4 2.37 17.14 40.70
CA ILE A 4 3.77 16.71 40.81
C ILE A 4 4.50 17.28 39.60
N ILE A 5 5.38 18.23 39.90
CA ILE A 5 6.46 18.72 39.05
C ILE A 5 7.74 18.20 39.72
N ILE A 6 8.55 17.43 39.00
CA ILE A 6 9.89 16.97 39.43
C ILE A 6 10.78 17.19 38.21
N PHE A 7 11.52 18.30 38.14
CA PHE A 7 12.83 18.62 38.72
C PHE A 7 13.93 18.46 37.68
N SER A 8 14.43 19.61 37.23
CA SER A 8 15.72 19.83 36.58
C SER A 8 16.88 19.48 37.53
N LEU A 9 17.95 18.88 37.02
CA LEU A 9 19.34 19.09 37.47
C LEU A 9 20.26 18.37 36.48
N LEU A 10 20.79 19.06 35.46
CA LEU A 10 22.02 19.86 35.46
C LEU A 10 23.27 19.09 35.90
N SER A 11 24.27 19.14 35.01
CA SER A 11 25.73 19.15 35.25
C SER A 11 26.42 17.87 35.71
N GLY A 12 27.20 17.30 34.79
CA GLY A 12 28.34 16.44 35.07
C GLY A 12 29.45 16.68 34.05
N LEU A 13 30.05 17.88 34.03
CA LEU A 13 31.32 18.14 33.35
C LEU A 13 32.47 17.96 34.37
N PHE A 14 33.46 17.15 33.96
CA PHE A 14 34.89 17.20 34.28
C PHE A 14 35.42 16.84 35.68
N LEU A 15 36.16 15.71 35.77
CA LEU A 15 37.64 15.64 35.99
C LEU A 15 38.08 14.28 36.60
N VAL A 16 38.74 13.45 35.79
CA VAL A 16 39.82 12.54 36.22
C VAL A 16 40.67 12.27 34.96
N GLY A 17 41.98 12.46 34.88
CA GLY A 17 43.00 12.93 35.81
C GLY A 17 44.28 13.16 34.99
N CYS A 18 45.12 14.08 35.46
CA CYS A 18 46.46 14.32 34.90
C CYS A 18 47.36 13.17 35.36
N GLY A 19 47.86 12.36 34.41
CA GLY A 19 48.81 11.27 34.65
C GLY A 19 49.82 11.23 33.51
N SER A 20 51.05 11.60 33.83
CA SER A 20 52.19 11.82 32.94
C SER A 20 52.83 10.54 32.38
N ASN A 21 53.36 10.67 31.16
CA ASN A 21 54.41 9.88 30.50
C ASN A 21 54.15 8.39 30.17
N SER A 22 53.87 8.10 28.89
CA SER A 22 54.87 7.59 27.93
C SER A 22 54.26 7.37 26.55
N GLU A 23 54.98 7.82 25.52
CA GLU A 23 55.00 7.33 24.14
C GLU A 23 53.69 6.75 23.52
N LYS A 24 53.02 7.58 22.70
CA LYS A 24 52.77 7.33 21.26
C LYS A 24 51.89 8.44 20.70
N LYS A 25 52.47 9.26 19.81
CA LYS A 25 51.71 10.11 18.89
C LYS A 25 51.13 9.21 17.80
N GLU A 26 49.91 8.72 18.00
CA GLU A 26 49.07 8.27 16.90
C GLU A 26 47.68 8.89 17.01
N THR A 27 47.43 9.77 16.02
CA THR A 27 46.17 9.93 15.28
C THR A 27 44.93 10.50 15.98
N SER A 28 44.93 11.82 16.21
CA SER A 28 43.66 12.58 16.25
C SER A 28 43.03 12.71 14.86
N ASP A 29 43.84 12.72 13.80
CA ASP A 29 43.36 12.85 12.41
C ASP A 29 42.49 11.64 12.00
N SER A 30 42.84 10.44 12.48
CA SER A 30 42.07 9.21 12.19
C SER A 30 40.64 9.23 12.72
N LYS A 31 40.33 9.98 13.79
CA LYS A 31 38.97 10.02 14.35
C LYS A 31 38.09 11.02 13.61
N VAL A 32 38.69 12.09 13.07
CA VAL A 32 37.99 13.07 12.24
C VAL A 32 37.69 12.47 10.87
N ASP A 33 38.65 11.78 10.25
CA ASP A 33 38.46 11.09 8.96
C ASP A 33 37.40 9.98 9.06
N GLN A 34 37.35 9.27 10.19
CA GLN A 34 36.30 8.26 10.44
C GLN A 34 34.91 8.88 10.59
N LEU A 35 34.80 10.09 11.15
CA LEU A 35 33.53 10.81 11.27
C LEU A 35 33.09 11.36 9.91
N GLU A 36 34.02 11.91 9.13
CA GLU A 36 33.72 12.47 7.80
C GLU A 36 33.33 11.36 6.80
N THR A 37 33.96 10.19 6.90
CA THR A 37 33.56 9.00 6.12
C THR A 37 32.16 8.53 6.51
N ARG A 38 31.84 8.48 7.82
CA ARG A 38 30.50 8.10 8.28
C ARG A 38 29.42 9.11 7.87
N VAL A 39 29.73 10.40 7.82
CA VAL A 39 28.80 11.43 7.35
C VAL A 39 28.58 11.30 5.84
N LYS A 40 29.62 11.08 5.03
CA LYS A 40 29.46 10.79 3.59
C LYS A 40 28.71 9.50 3.32
N ASP A 41 28.93 8.46 4.12
CA ASP A 41 28.17 7.22 4.04
C ASP A 41 26.70 7.44 4.43
N LEU A 42 26.41 8.29 5.42
CA LEU A 42 25.05 8.65 5.84
C LEU A 42 24.33 9.57 4.83
N GLU A 43 25.04 10.49 4.18
CA GLU A 43 24.49 11.35 3.12
C GLU A 43 24.25 10.56 1.83
N SER A 44 25.15 9.63 1.48
CA SER A 44 24.96 8.72 0.33
C SER A 44 23.88 7.66 0.59
N SER A 45 23.69 7.20 1.84
CA SER A 45 22.59 6.30 2.21
C SER A 45 21.27 7.02 2.52
N SER A 46 21.27 8.35 2.65
CA SER A 46 20.03 9.16 2.71
C SER A 46 19.53 9.59 1.32
N SER A 47 20.27 9.29 0.25
CA SER A 47 19.87 9.53 -1.15
C SER A 47 19.30 8.29 -1.84
N SER A 48 18.95 7.23 -1.11
CA SER A 48 17.92 6.32 -1.61
C SER A 48 16.57 6.97 -1.35
N GLU A 49 16.18 7.88 -2.24
CA GLU A 49 14.76 8.04 -2.58
C GLU A 49 14.17 6.63 -2.62
N ALA A 50 13.17 6.38 -1.78
CA ALA A 50 12.48 5.11 -1.73
C ALA A 50 12.11 4.74 -3.16
N LYS A 51 12.83 3.77 -3.75
CA LYS A 51 12.41 3.18 -5.01
C LYS A 51 11.08 2.53 -4.71
N GLU A 52 9.99 3.27 -4.94
CA GLU A 52 8.69 2.66 -5.10
C GLU A 52 8.89 1.56 -6.14
N SER A 53 8.89 0.31 -5.67
CA SER A 53 8.97 -0.86 -6.54
C SER A 53 7.77 -0.75 -7.49
N LYS A 54 8.02 -0.25 -8.70
CA LYS A 54 7.06 -0.27 -9.80
C LYS A 54 6.92 -1.74 -10.19
N GLN A 55 5.75 -2.30 -9.95
CA GLN A 55 5.41 -3.65 -10.35
C GLN A 55 5.53 -3.76 -11.88
N ASP A 56 6.17 -4.82 -12.38
CA ASP A 56 6.34 -5.03 -13.82
C ASP A 56 4.99 -5.37 -14.45
N LYS A 57 4.46 -4.41 -15.21
CA LYS A 57 3.14 -4.51 -15.84
C LYS A 57 3.03 -5.68 -16.80
N THR A 58 4.07 -5.90 -17.61
CA THR A 58 4.07 -6.96 -18.63
C THR A 58 4.03 -8.32 -17.97
N SER A 59 4.82 -8.49 -16.89
CA SER A 59 4.81 -9.72 -16.11
C SER A 59 3.43 -9.98 -15.49
N VAL A 60 2.83 -8.96 -14.85
CA VAL A 60 1.50 -9.07 -14.23
C VAL A 60 0.39 -9.39 -15.22
N THR A 61 0.33 -8.71 -16.36
CA THR A 61 -0.75 -8.94 -17.32
C THR A 61 -0.59 -10.27 -18.04
N SER A 62 0.65 -10.73 -18.24
CA SER A 62 0.92 -12.04 -18.85
C SER A 62 0.51 -13.23 -17.98
N SER A 63 0.45 -13.08 -16.65
CA SER A 63 0.00 -14.15 -15.74
C SER A 63 -1.53 -14.27 -15.66
N LEU A 64 -2.28 -13.28 -16.15
CA LEU A 64 -3.73 -13.32 -16.17
C LEU A 64 -4.24 -14.09 -17.38
N SER A 65 -5.09 -15.09 -17.16
CA SER A 65 -5.69 -15.90 -18.22
C SER A 65 -6.83 -15.19 -18.96
N SER A 66 -7.57 -14.33 -18.26
CA SER A 66 -8.75 -13.62 -18.76
C SER A 66 -8.36 -12.33 -19.47
N ASP A 67 -8.83 -12.13 -20.71
CA ASP A 67 -8.59 -10.89 -21.46
C ASP A 67 -9.25 -9.67 -20.79
N ILE A 68 -10.39 -9.87 -20.11
CA ILE A 68 -11.01 -8.78 -19.36
C ILE A 68 -10.16 -8.42 -18.14
N ASN A 69 -9.58 -9.41 -17.46
CA ASN A 69 -8.69 -9.16 -16.31
C ASN A 69 -7.42 -8.44 -16.77
N LYS A 70 -6.88 -8.79 -17.94
CA LYS A 70 -5.74 -8.07 -18.54
C LYS A 70 -6.09 -6.60 -18.78
N LYS A 71 -7.23 -6.30 -19.42
CA LYS A 71 -7.67 -4.92 -19.66
C LYS A 71 -7.83 -4.13 -18.36
N ILE A 72 -8.43 -4.74 -17.33
CA ILE A 72 -8.60 -4.12 -16.02
C ILE A 72 -7.24 -3.85 -15.38
N ALA A 73 -6.37 -4.87 -15.32
CA ALA A 73 -5.03 -4.73 -14.76
C ALA A 73 -4.22 -3.64 -15.48
N GLU A 74 -4.22 -3.62 -16.81
CA GLU A 74 -3.55 -2.57 -17.58
C GLU A 74 -4.06 -1.16 -17.24
N ALA A 75 -5.38 -0.97 -17.18
CA ALA A 75 -5.98 0.32 -16.87
C ALA A 75 -5.55 0.80 -15.47
N PHE A 76 -5.53 -0.09 -14.48
CA PHE A 76 -5.25 0.25 -13.09
C PHE A 76 -3.75 0.40 -12.80
N LEU A 77 -2.91 -0.47 -13.37
CA LEU A 77 -1.45 -0.35 -13.30
C LEU A 77 -0.94 0.91 -14.02
N ASN A 78 -1.66 1.41 -15.03
CA ASN A 78 -1.37 2.70 -15.67
C ASN A 78 -1.74 3.91 -14.83
N ASN A 79 -2.51 3.73 -13.75
CA ASN A 79 -2.85 4.75 -12.77
C ASN A 79 -2.07 4.55 -11.45
N ASP A 80 -0.85 4.02 -11.56
CA ASP A 80 0.13 3.83 -10.47
C ASP A 80 -0.37 2.98 -9.29
N LEU A 81 -1.40 2.16 -9.52
CA LEU A 81 -1.83 1.17 -8.54
C LEU A 81 -1.01 -0.11 -8.66
N LYS A 82 -0.84 -0.81 -7.53
CA LYS A 82 -0.22 -2.13 -7.48
C LYS A 82 -1.30 -3.18 -7.32
N MET A 83 -1.20 -4.28 -8.07
CA MET A 83 -2.11 -5.40 -7.93
C MET A 83 -1.66 -6.27 -6.75
N TYR A 84 -2.56 -6.48 -5.79
CA TYR A 84 -2.35 -7.38 -4.66
C TYR A 84 -2.46 -8.83 -5.15
N ASN A 85 -1.36 -9.58 -5.04
CA ASN A 85 -1.21 -10.96 -5.50
C ASN A 85 -1.47 -11.16 -7.02
N SER A 86 -0.50 -10.78 -7.86
CA SER A 86 -0.67 -10.79 -9.32
C SER A 86 -0.77 -12.16 -9.99
N SER A 87 -0.55 -13.24 -9.24
CA SER A 87 -0.57 -14.62 -9.72
C SER A 87 -1.93 -15.30 -9.57
N GLU A 88 -2.82 -14.79 -8.72
CA GLU A 88 -4.05 -15.50 -8.36
C GLU A 88 -5.24 -14.54 -8.47
N ASN A 89 -6.18 -14.83 -9.38
CA ASN A 89 -7.53 -14.26 -9.28
C ASN A 89 -8.09 -14.75 -7.95
N PHE A 90 -8.31 -13.84 -7.00
CA PHE A 90 -8.65 -14.22 -5.65
C PHE A 90 -10.15 -14.46 -5.56
N PHE A 91 -10.60 -15.70 -5.72
CA PHE A 91 -12.00 -16.01 -5.46
C PHE A 91 -12.11 -17.26 -4.60
N ASP A 92 -12.37 -17.04 -3.32
CA ASP A 92 -12.63 -18.09 -2.34
C ASP A 92 -14.13 -18.25 -2.13
N GLN A 93 -14.71 -19.25 -2.81
CA GLN A 93 -16.14 -19.57 -2.71
C GLN A 93 -16.57 -20.00 -1.30
N GLU A 94 -15.66 -20.51 -0.47
CA GLU A 94 -16.04 -21.16 0.80
C GLU A 94 -16.54 -20.17 1.86
N ASN A 95 -16.18 -18.89 1.74
CA ASN A 95 -16.54 -17.84 2.68
C ASN A 95 -17.75 -16.99 2.24
N TRP A 96 -18.38 -17.33 1.11
CA TRP A 96 -19.47 -16.55 0.54
C TRP A 96 -20.82 -16.97 1.14
N THR A 97 -21.62 -16.01 1.60
CA THR A 97 -22.98 -16.29 2.08
C THR A 97 -23.88 -16.71 0.91
N ASN A 98 -24.76 -17.68 1.14
CA ASN A 98 -25.66 -18.27 0.12
C ASN A 98 -26.51 -17.29 -0.71
N ASP A 99 -26.62 -16.02 -0.30
CA ASP A 99 -27.50 -15.02 -0.92
C ASP A 99 -26.78 -14.03 -1.85
N SER A 100 -25.45 -14.14 -2.04
CA SER A 100 -24.70 -13.19 -2.87
C SER A 100 -24.29 -13.82 -4.20
N PRO A 101 -24.44 -13.11 -5.34
CA PRO A 101 -24.04 -13.65 -6.62
C PRO A 101 -22.54 -13.95 -6.64
N ILE A 102 -22.21 -15.10 -7.20
CA ILE A 102 -20.84 -15.63 -7.27
C ILE A 102 -20.13 -14.95 -8.45
N PRO A 103 -19.09 -14.12 -8.22
CA PRO A 103 -18.29 -13.56 -9.31
C PRO A 103 -17.43 -14.65 -9.99
N GLU A 104 -17.07 -14.41 -11.24
CA GLU A 104 -16.15 -15.29 -12.00
C GLU A 104 -14.69 -15.10 -11.59
N SER A 105 -14.34 -13.88 -11.18
CA SER A 105 -13.00 -13.52 -10.74
C SER A 105 -13.03 -12.20 -9.98
N GLU A 106 -11.97 -11.97 -9.21
CA GLU A 106 -11.70 -10.72 -8.51
C GLU A 106 -10.24 -10.31 -8.76
N LEU A 107 -10.06 -9.00 -8.97
CA LEU A 107 -8.76 -8.34 -8.97
C LEU A 107 -8.71 -7.32 -7.83
N VAL A 108 -7.63 -7.33 -7.06
CA VAL A 108 -7.44 -6.45 -5.91
C VAL A 108 -6.28 -5.51 -6.15
N PHE A 109 -6.48 -4.20 -5.93
CA PHE A 109 -5.45 -3.18 -6.11
C PHE A 109 -5.23 -2.38 -4.83
N VAL A 110 -3.96 -2.15 -4.50
CA VAL A 110 -3.53 -1.35 -3.34
C VAL A 110 -3.57 0.13 -3.71
N VAL A 111 -4.43 0.90 -3.03
CA VAL A 111 -4.58 2.35 -3.21
C VAL A 111 -3.61 3.13 -2.33
N LYS A 112 -3.46 2.71 -1.07
CA LYS A 112 -2.56 3.37 -0.12
C LYS A 112 -1.96 2.36 0.84
N ASP A 113 -0.64 2.37 0.94
CA ASP A 113 0.08 1.79 2.06
C ASP A 113 -0.02 2.79 3.22
N LYS A 114 -0.96 2.59 4.15
CA LYS A 114 -1.02 3.38 5.39
C LYS A 114 -0.03 2.81 6.42
N SER A 115 0.17 1.48 6.43
CA SER A 115 1.18 0.72 7.18
C SER A 115 1.28 -0.72 6.63
N GLU A 116 2.23 -1.53 7.10
CA GLU A 116 2.36 -2.95 6.72
C GLU A 116 1.08 -3.78 6.97
N GLU A 117 0.24 -3.35 7.92
CA GLU A 117 -0.97 -4.06 8.36
C GLU A 117 -2.28 -3.46 7.84
N VAL A 118 -2.28 -2.19 7.39
CA VAL A 118 -3.49 -1.49 6.93
C VAL A 118 -3.28 -0.93 5.54
N LYS A 119 -3.93 -1.58 4.58
CA LYS A 119 -3.94 -1.17 3.17
C LYS A 119 -5.35 -0.85 2.75
N ASP A 120 -5.52 0.28 2.07
CA ASP A 120 -6.77 0.59 1.40
C ASP A 120 -6.76 -0.15 0.06
N TYR A 121 -7.77 -0.98 -0.18
CA TYR A 121 -7.92 -1.68 -1.45
C TYR A 121 -9.15 -1.23 -2.21
N ILE A 122 -9.03 -1.31 -3.52
CA ILE A 122 -10.16 -1.41 -4.42
C ILE A 122 -10.16 -2.80 -5.05
N ASN A 123 -11.35 -3.34 -5.17
CA ASN A 123 -11.60 -4.66 -5.70
C ASN A 123 -12.45 -4.50 -6.95
N ILE A 124 -12.14 -5.29 -7.97
CA ILE A 124 -12.91 -5.35 -9.20
C ILE A 124 -13.31 -6.80 -9.41
N VAL A 125 -14.61 -7.04 -9.35
CA VAL A 125 -15.21 -8.37 -9.52
C VAL A 125 -15.93 -8.44 -10.85
N ASN A 126 -15.78 -9.57 -11.55
CA ASN A 126 -16.37 -9.81 -12.86
C ASN A 126 -17.51 -10.81 -12.77
N TYR A 127 -18.52 -10.62 -13.61
CA TYR A 127 -19.75 -11.43 -13.62
C TYR A 127 -20.10 -11.89 -15.04
N GLN A 128 -20.95 -12.92 -15.12
CA GLN A 128 -21.38 -13.50 -16.40
C GLN A 128 -22.38 -12.63 -17.13
N ASN A 129 -23.22 -11.90 -16.38
CA ASN A 129 -24.36 -11.17 -16.92
C ASN A 129 -24.74 -9.95 -16.06
N ASP A 130 -25.59 -9.10 -16.62
CA ASP A 130 -26.00 -7.82 -16.03
C ASP A 130 -26.89 -7.99 -14.79
N ASP A 131 -27.63 -9.10 -14.70
CA ASP A 131 -28.48 -9.41 -13.55
C ASP A 131 -27.61 -9.65 -12.31
N GLN A 132 -26.55 -10.47 -12.44
CA GLN A 132 -25.58 -10.72 -11.38
C GLN A 132 -24.87 -9.45 -10.90
N ILE A 133 -24.56 -8.51 -11.81
CA ILE A 133 -23.98 -7.21 -11.45
C ILE A 133 -24.95 -6.42 -10.58
N SER A 134 -26.22 -6.37 -10.99
CA SER A 134 -27.25 -5.59 -10.32
C SER A 134 -27.54 -6.15 -8.92
N GLU A 135 -27.69 -7.47 -8.82
CA GLU A 135 -27.87 -8.19 -7.56
C GLU A 135 -26.67 -8.01 -6.62
N SER A 136 -25.45 -8.11 -7.15
CA SER A 136 -24.22 -7.98 -6.36
C SER A 136 -24.03 -6.57 -5.83
N LYS A 137 -24.39 -5.54 -6.61
CA LYS A 137 -24.33 -4.15 -6.16
C LYS A 137 -25.23 -3.94 -4.94
N ILE A 138 -26.48 -4.42 -5.01
CA ILE A 138 -27.44 -4.35 -3.90
C ILE A 138 -26.86 -5.08 -2.69
N PHE A 139 -26.28 -6.27 -2.90
CA PHE A 139 -25.66 -7.04 -1.84
C PHE A 139 -24.54 -6.25 -1.13
N TYR A 140 -23.58 -5.69 -1.88
CA TYR A 140 -22.46 -4.94 -1.30
C TYR A 140 -22.90 -3.66 -0.59
N GLU A 141 -23.86 -2.92 -1.17
CA GLU A 141 -24.41 -1.70 -0.56
C GLU A 141 -25.18 -2.00 0.74
N SER A 142 -25.74 -3.21 0.89
CA SER A 142 -26.61 -3.57 2.02
C SER A 142 -25.91 -4.38 3.13
N ASN A 143 -24.88 -5.16 2.80
CA ASN A 143 -24.33 -6.16 3.72
C ASN A 143 -22.90 -5.87 4.20
N LEU A 144 -22.16 -4.98 3.54
CA LEU A 144 -20.82 -4.65 4.01
C LEU A 144 -20.90 -3.67 5.19
N THR A 145 -20.17 -4.01 6.27
CA THR A 145 -20.15 -3.28 7.55
C THR A 145 -19.77 -1.80 7.40
N TYR A 146 -18.99 -1.48 6.37
CA TYR A 146 -18.62 -0.12 6.02
C TYR A 146 -19.44 0.30 4.80
N LYS A 147 -19.88 1.56 4.73
CA LYS A 147 -20.55 2.09 3.53
C LYS A 147 -19.58 2.01 2.36
N VAL A 148 -19.66 0.90 1.63
CA VAL A 148 -18.75 0.63 0.53
C VAL A 148 -19.21 1.44 -0.66
N ASN A 149 -18.30 2.27 -1.18
CA ASN A 149 -18.51 2.91 -2.46
C ASN A 149 -18.46 1.81 -3.54
N VAL A 150 -19.53 1.70 -4.31
CA VAL A 150 -19.67 0.71 -5.39
C VAL A 150 -19.92 1.44 -6.71
N SER A 151 -19.37 0.92 -7.80
CA SER A 151 -19.66 1.37 -9.16
C SER A 151 -19.78 0.19 -10.11
N GLU A 152 -20.70 0.27 -11.07
CA GLU A 152 -20.87 -0.74 -12.11
C GLU A 152 -20.22 -0.32 -13.44
N ASN A 153 -19.70 -1.28 -14.18
CA ASN A 153 -19.36 -1.12 -15.59
C ASN A 153 -19.92 -2.30 -16.40
N LYS A 154 -21.06 -2.07 -17.04
CA LYS A 154 -21.79 -3.08 -17.84
C LYS A 154 -21.07 -3.47 -19.13
N ASN A 155 -20.17 -2.65 -19.66
CA ASN A 155 -19.41 -3.00 -20.87
C ASN A 155 -18.49 -4.20 -20.64
N ILE A 156 -17.92 -4.28 -19.44
CA ILE A 156 -16.99 -5.34 -19.03
C ILE A 156 -17.61 -6.32 -18.02
N LYS A 157 -18.89 -6.11 -17.70
CA LYS A 157 -19.68 -6.88 -16.73
C LYS A 157 -19.04 -6.99 -15.35
N SER A 158 -18.65 -5.85 -14.80
CA SER A 158 -17.89 -5.81 -13.54
C SER A 158 -18.47 -4.83 -12.53
N LEU A 159 -18.11 -5.03 -11.26
CA LEU A 159 -18.26 -4.04 -10.18
C LEU A 159 -16.91 -3.65 -9.62
N LEU A 160 -16.73 -2.35 -9.40
CA LEU A 160 -15.65 -1.78 -8.59
C LEU A 160 -16.20 -1.49 -7.19
N TYR A 161 -15.49 -1.90 -6.15
CA TYR A 161 -15.84 -1.57 -4.77
C TYR A 161 -14.62 -1.38 -3.87
N ALA A 162 -14.73 -0.56 -2.83
CA ALA A 162 -13.68 -0.39 -1.81
C ALA A 162 -13.90 -1.33 -0.61
N SER A 163 -12.93 -2.18 -0.24
CA SER A 163 -13.10 -3.10 0.90
C SER A 163 -12.99 -2.46 2.28
N THR A 164 -12.70 -1.15 2.33
CA THR A 164 -12.52 -0.38 3.56
C THR A 164 -13.25 0.97 3.41
N GLU A 165 -13.43 1.68 4.52
CA GLU A 165 -13.91 3.06 4.47
C GLU A 165 -12.92 3.92 3.67
N MET A 166 -13.33 4.30 2.47
CA MET A 166 -12.55 5.07 1.52
C MET A 166 -13.21 6.42 1.27
N ASP A 167 -12.39 7.47 1.30
CA ASP A 167 -12.83 8.82 0.93
C ASP A 167 -13.44 8.83 -0.49
N GLN A 168 -14.59 9.50 -0.64
CA GLN A 168 -15.35 9.51 -1.89
C GLN A 168 -14.53 10.09 -3.05
N ASP A 169 -13.71 11.10 -2.82
CA ASP A 169 -12.90 11.72 -3.87
C ASP A 169 -11.75 10.80 -4.29
N VAL A 170 -11.19 10.03 -3.36
CA VAL A 170 -10.23 8.97 -3.67
C VAL A 170 -10.89 7.88 -4.52
N PHE A 171 -12.06 7.37 -4.10
CA PHE A 171 -12.80 6.37 -4.86
C PHE A 171 -13.16 6.87 -6.27
N ASN A 172 -13.62 8.12 -6.40
CA ASN A 172 -14.03 8.72 -7.66
C ASN A 172 -12.89 8.81 -8.69
N LYS A 173 -11.62 8.87 -8.26
CA LYS A 173 -10.47 8.82 -9.18
C LYS A 173 -10.44 7.48 -9.91
N TYR A 174 -10.57 6.38 -9.18
CA TYR A 174 -10.49 5.02 -9.72
C TYR A 174 -11.79 4.59 -10.40
N LYS A 175 -12.93 5.07 -9.92
CA LYS A 175 -14.22 4.94 -10.61
C LYS A 175 -14.15 5.45 -12.05
N LYS A 176 -13.57 6.64 -12.27
CA LYS A 176 -13.42 7.19 -13.63
C LYS A 176 -12.53 6.32 -14.53
N VAL A 177 -11.48 5.72 -13.98
CA VAL A 177 -10.63 4.77 -14.72
C VAL A 177 -11.46 3.55 -15.11
N PHE A 178 -12.18 2.98 -14.14
CA PHE A 178 -13.03 1.81 -14.30
C PHE A 178 -14.13 2.00 -15.35
N GLU A 179 -14.89 3.10 -15.29
CA GLU A 179 -16.00 3.39 -16.20
C GLU A 179 -15.56 3.57 -17.66
N ASN A 180 -14.28 3.89 -17.89
CA ASN A 180 -13.74 4.10 -19.24
C ASN A 180 -13.25 2.81 -19.93
N ILE A 181 -13.24 1.67 -19.24
CA ILE A 181 -12.82 0.38 -19.81
C ILE A 181 -13.94 -0.17 -20.71
N LYS A 182 -13.56 -0.68 -21.88
CA LYS A 182 -14.44 -1.24 -22.93
C LYS A 182 -14.03 -2.65 -23.33
#